data_AF-A0A7V5W6Q3-F1
#
_entry.id   AF-A0A7V5W6Q3-F1
#
_cell.length_a   1.000
_cell.length_b   1.000
_cell.length_c   1.000
_cell.angle_alpha   90.00
_cell.angle_beta   90.00
_cell.angle_gamma   90.00
#
_symmetry.space_group_name_H-M   'P 1'
#
loop_
_entity.id
_entity.type
_entity.pdbx_description
1 polymer ?
#
loop_
_entity_poly.entity_id
_entity_poly.type
_entity_poly.pdbx_seq_one_letter_code
_entity_poly.pdbx_strand_id
1 'polypeptide(L)'
;MMDCRQFEHLISEYLDGTLSEEQAETFVAHLFSCAACRALLDDVQAALELCRGVEEVEPSPDLNERLRYVLRGAAMSCDAFGELIPNYFDGVLTADEYHLFEAHARVCSNCRQALEDVTAVLRLLSEVGPVALPEGLNERLLTAVRSADRDLRRSWLWQLRRRLRAWRLGWSGPPRSLPLPQWAMAVVLCAATFGLVFLNLSGEGGEVSIRPSIARLFDRAAEVRAEGERMVEHLEQWRAQVSAFLRSFRPDRERSEEKRPSP
;
A
#
# COMPACT_ATOMS: atom_id res chain seq x y z
N MET A 1 -28.87 23.78 -35.60
CA MET A 1 -29.74 22.73 -36.17
C MET A 1 -29.01 21.42 -35.97
N MET A 2 -29.63 20.49 -35.25
CA MET A 2 -29.02 19.24 -34.81
C MET A 2 -29.11 18.18 -35.92
N ASP A 3 -28.05 17.38 -36.10
CA ASP A 3 -28.04 16.27 -37.06
C ASP A 3 -28.35 14.93 -36.38
N CYS A 4 -28.60 13.89 -37.20
CA CYS A 4 -29.01 12.58 -36.69
C CYS A 4 -27.92 11.88 -35.86
N ARG A 5 -26.63 12.13 -36.13
CA ARG A 5 -25.53 11.51 -35.35
C ARG A 5 -25.44 12.15 -33.97
N GLN A 6 -25.55 13.46 -33.90
CA GLN A 6 -25.64 14.19 -32.64
C GLN A 6 -26.86 13.72 -31.84
N PHE A 7 -27.98 13.43 -32.50
CA PHE A 7 -29.16 12.86 -31.85
C PHE A 7 -28.87 11.50 -31.24
N GLU A 8 -28.31 10.56 -32.01
CA GLU A 8 -27.93 9.22 -31.53
C GLU A 8 -27.05 9.27 -30.28
N HIS A 9 -26.07 10.18 -30.24
CA HIS A 9 -25.18 10.35 -29.10
C HIS A 9 -25.84 10.90 -27.83
N LEU A 10 -27.01 11.55 -27.93
CA LEU A 10 -27.70 12.17 -26.79
C LEU A 10 -28.92 11.37 -26.31
N ILE A 11 -29.22 10.21 -26.92
CA ILE A 11 -30.37 9.39 -26.53
C ILE A 11 -30.24 8.91 -25.07
N SER A 12 -29.06 8.45 -24.67
CA SER A 12 -28.83 7.96 -23.30
C SER A 12 -29.05 9.06 -22.27
N GLU A 13 -28.43 10.23 -22.46
CA GLU A 13 -28.59 11.38 -21.57
C GLU A 13 -30.03 11.90 -21.53
N TYR A 14 -30.75 11.84 -22.67
CA TYR A 14 -32.18 12.17 -22.72
C TYR A 14 -33.02 11.22 -21.86
N LEU A 15 -32.80 9.91 -21.98
CA LEU A 15 -33.52 8.88 -21.24
C LEU A 15 -33.20 8.90 -19.73
N ASP A 16 -31.96 9.27 -19.39
CA ASP A 16 -31.52 9.45 -18.00
C ASP A 16 -31.93 10.82 -17.42
N GLY A 17 -32.46 11.72 -18.24
CA GLY A 17 -32.88 13.07 -17.82
C GLY A 17 -31.71 13.99 -17.45
N THR A 18 -30.53 13.78 -18.02
CA THR A 18 -29.29 14.50 -17.70
C THR A 18 -28.88 15.57 -18.73
N LEU A 19 -29.67 15.75 -19.79
CA LEU A 19 -29.45 16.81 -20.78
C LEU A 19 -29.65 18.21 -20.19
N SER A 20 -28.87 19.18 -20.69
CA SER A 20 -29.14 20.59 -20.42
C SER A 20 -30.44 21.05 -21.09
N GLU A 21 -31.03 22.13 -20.61
CA GLU A 21 -32.28 22.68 -21.14
C GLU A 21 -32.17 23.02 -22.64
N GLU A 22 -31.08 23.66 -23.05
CA GLU A 22 -30.80 23.99 -24.47
C GLU A 22 -30.63 22.72 -25.34
N GLN A 23 -29.97 21.69 -24.81
CA GLN A 23 -29.82 20.41 -25.51
C GLN A 23 -31.15 19.66 -25.62
N ALA A 24 -31.97 19.68 -24.57
CA ALA A 24 -33.29 19.06 -24.58
C ALA A 24 -34.22 19.73 -25.61
N GLU A 25 -34.22 21.06 -25.70
CA GLU A 25 -35.01 21.79 -26.70
C GLU A 25 -34.60 21.42 -28.13
N THR A 26 -33.30 21.40 -28.40
CA THR A 26 -32.77 21.06 -29.72
C THR A 26 -32.99 19.59 -30.09
N PHE A 27 -32.85 18.68 -29.11
CA PHE A 27 -33.15 17.25 -29.25
C PHE A 27 -34.62 17.02 -29.58
N VAL A 28 -35.53 17.64 -28.84
CA VAL A 28 -36.98 17.54 -29.06
C VAL A 28 -37.39 18.16 -30.40
N ALA A 29 -36.81 19.30 -30.79
CA ALA A 29 -37.04 19.89 -32.10
C ALA A 29 -36.62 18.96 -33.25
N HIS A 30 -35.50 18.25 -33.10
CA HIS A 30 -35.07 17.23 -34.05
C HIS A 30 -36.02 16.02 -34.07
N LEU A 31 -36.44 15.55 -32.90
CA LEU A 31 -37.41 14.45 -32.74
C LEU A 31 -38.74 14.72 -33.46
N PHE A 32 -39.21 15.98 -33.45
CA PHE A 32 -40.42 16.38 -34.17
C PHE A 32 -40.25 16.43 -35.69
N SER A 33 -39.06 16.76 -36.18
CA SER A 33 -38.78 16.98 -37.60
C SER A 33 -38.23 15.75 -38.34
N CYS A 34 -37.64 14.78 -37.63
CA CYS A 34 -37.01 13.59 -38.22
C CYS A 34 -37.74 12.29 -37.84
N ALA A 35 -38.44 11.68 -38.80
CA ALA A 35 -39.16 10.43 -38.58
C ALA A 35 -38.23 9.24 -38.27
N ALA A 36 -37.02 9.21 -38.85
CA ALA A 36 -36.05 8.14 -38.61
C ALA A 36 -35.52 8.15 -37.16
N CYS A 37 -35.19 9.32 -36.63
CA CYS A 37 -34.72 9.48 -35.26
C CYS A 37 -35.84 9.21 -34.23
N ARG A 38 -37.10 9.47 -34.58
CA ARG A 38 -38.25 9.07 -33.75
C ARG A 38 -38.37 7.55 -33.65
N ALA A 39 -38.34 6.86 -34.79
CA ALA A 39 -38.37 5.40 -34.80
C ALA A 39 -37.21 4.78 -33.99
N LEU A 40 -36.01 5.36 -34.09
CA LEU A 40 -34.87 4.93 -33.29
C LEU A 40 -35.11 5.09 -31.78
N LEU A 41 -35.66 6.23 -31.35
CA LEU A 41 -35.95 6.46 -29.93
C LEU A 41 -37.01 5.46 -29.42
N ASP A 42 -38.05 5.21 -30.24
CA ASP A 42 -39.09 4.22 -29.92
C ASP A 42 -38.50 2.81 -29.80
N ASP A 43 -37.59 2.42 -30.71
CA ASP A 43 -36.88 1.13 -30.66
C ASP A 43 -36.03 0.99 -29.40
N VAL A 44 -35.30 2.05 -29.01
CA VAL A 44 -34.49 2.05 -27.78
C VAL A 44 -35.38 1.96 -26.54
N GLN A 45 -36.50 2.68 -26.50
CA GLN A 45 -37.46 2.60 -25.40
C GLN A 45 -38.09 1.21 -25.29
N ALA A 46 -38.49 0.60 -26.41
CA ALA A 46 -39.00 -0.76 -26.44
C ALA A 46 -37.95 -1.78 -25.95
N ALA A 47 -36.69 -1.62 -26.36
CA ALA A 47 -35.60 -2.46 -25.87
C ALA A 47 -35.40 -2.32 -24.35
N LEU A 48 -35.49 -1.09 -23.81
CA LEU A 48 -35.40 -0.86 -22.37
C LEU A 48 -36.58 -1.45 -21.61
N GLU A 49 -37.80 -1.40 -22.14
CA GLU A 49 -38.97 -2.05 -21.55
C GLU A 49 -38.80 -3.57 -21.49
N LEU A 50 -38.28 -4.18 -22.56
CA LEU A 50 -37.94 -5.60 -22.57
C LEU A 50 -36.89 -5.95 -21.51
N CYS A 51 -35.85 -5.13 -21.38
CA CYS A 51 -34.83 -5.30 -20.34
C CYS A 51 -35.39 -5.16 -18.92
N ARG A 52 -36.33 -4.23 -18.68
CA ARG A 52 -37.00 -4.07 -17.39
C ARG A 52 -37.92 -5.24 -17.02
N GLY A 53 -38.40 -5.98 -18.02
CA GLY A 53 -39.19 -7.20 -17.82
C GLY A 53 -38.36 -8.43 -17.47
N VAL A 54 -37.02 -8.34 -17.54
CA VAL A 54 -36.13 -9.42 -17.11
C VAL A 54 -36.13 -9.48 -15.59
N GLU A 55 -36.38 -10.67 -15.05
CA GLU A 55 -36.35 -10.90 -13.60
C GLU A 55 -34.97 -10.54 -13.04
N GLU A 56 -34.96 -9.74 -11.96
CA GLU A 56 -33.73 -9.34 -11.31
C GLU A 56 -33.06 -10.58 -10.71
N VAL A 57 -31.95 -10.99 -11.32
CA VAL A 57 -31.18 -12.15 -10.87
C VAL A 57 -30.34 -11.73 -9.68
N GLU A 58 -30.53 -12.38 -8.54
CA GLU A 58 -29.62 -12.20 -7.41
C GLU A 58 -28.19 -12.55 -7.86
N PRO A 59 -27.23 -11.62 -7.72
CA PRO A 59 -25.86 -11.89 -8.08
C PRO A 59 -25.35 -13.08 -7.27
N SER A 60 -24.55 -13.94 -7.90
CA SER A 60 -23.92 -15.07 -7.19
C SER A 60 -23.21 -14.56 -5.93
N PRO A 61 -23.27 -15.26 -4.79
CA PRO A 61 -22.69 -14.78 -3.54
C PRO A 61 -21.17 -14.51 -3.63
N ASP A 62 -20.50 -15.18 -4.57
CA ASP A 62 -19.06 -15.04 -4.86
C ASP A 62 -18.72 -13.86 -5.80
N LEU A 63 -19.71 -13.13 -6.34
CA LEU A 63 -19.46 -12.05 -7.31
C LEU A 63 -18.55 -10.96 -6.74
N ASN A 64 -18.79 -10.55 -5.49
CA ASN A 64 -17.99 -9.53 -4.82
C ASN A 64 -16.54 -9.97 -4.63
N GLU A 65 -16.33 -11.24 -4.29
CA GLU A 65 -14.99 -11.78 -4.12
C GLU A 65 -14.26 -11.84 -5.46
N ARG A 66 -14.90 -12.39 -6.51
CA ARG A 66 -14.36 -12.39 -7.87
C ARG A 66 -14.02 -11.00 -8.37
N LEU A 67 -14.92 -10.03 -8.16
CA LEU A 67 -14.70 -8.64 -8.57
C LEU A 67 -13.50 -8.04 -7.84
N ARG A 68 -13.39 -8.24 -6.52
CA ARG A 68 -12.22 -7.78 -5.75
C ARG A 68 -10.91 -8.33 -6.30
N TYR A 69 -10.87 -9.60 -6.69
CA TYR A 69 -9.68 -10.18 -7.31
C TYR A 69 -9.37 -9.55 -8.66
N VAL A 70 -10.36 -9.40 -9.54
CA VAL A 70 -10.18 -8.76 -10.86
C VAL A 70 -9.68 -7.34 -10.72
N LEU A 71 -10.29 -6.55 -9.84
CA LEU A 71 -9.91 -5.16 -9.60
C LEU A 71 -8.50 -5.05 -9.01
N ARG A 72 -8.14 -5.93 -8.07
CA ARG A 72 -6.75 -5.98 -7.54
C ARG A 72 -5.74 -6.37 -8.60
N GLY A 73 -6.05 -7.36 -9.44
CA GLY A 73 -5.18 -7.75 -10.54
C GLY A 73 -4.99 -6.63 -11.57
N ALA A 74 -6.06 -5.89 -11.87
CA ALA A 74 -6.04 -4.74 -12.76
C ALA A 74 -5.33 -3.50 -12.17
N ALA A 75 -5.18 -3.43 -10.85
CA ALA A 75 -4.44 -2.35 -10.20
C ALA A 75 -2.92 -2.40 -10.47
N MET A 76 -2.40 -3.54 -10.92
CA MET A 76 -1.01 -3.73 -11.32
C MET A 76 -0.89 -3.82 -12.85
N SER A 77 0.10 -3.14 -13.43
CA SER A 77 0.46 -3.28 -14.85
C SER A 77 1.32 -4.52 -15.10
N CYS A 78 1.31 -5.04 -16.33
CA CYS A 78 2.17 -6.17 -16.71
C CYS A 78 3.66 -5.86 -16.54
N ASP A 79 4.08 -4.61 -16.76
CA ASP A 79 5.46 -4.19 -16.59
C ASP A 79 5.88 -4.25 -15.12
N ALA A 80 5.05 -3.70 -14.22
CA ALA A 80 5.27 -3.77 -12.78
C ALA A 80 5.30 -5.22 -12.28
N PHE A 81 4.45 -6.10 -12.84
CA PHE A 81 4.49 -7.53 -12.55
C PHE A 81 5.87 -8.14 -12.89
N GLY A 82 6.39 -7.85 -14.09
CA GLY A 82 7.70 -8.34 -14.52
C GLY A 82 8.85 -7.93 -13.61
N GLU A 83 8.84 -6.69 -13.11
CA GLU A 83 9.84 -6.19 -12.17
C GLU A 83 9.82 -6.89 -10.81
N LEU A 84 8.65 -7.40 -10.40
CA LEU A 84 8.48 -8.09 -9.11
C LEU A 84 8.80 -9.58 -9.17
N ILE A 85 8.98 -10.19 -10.35
CA ILE A 85 9.27 -11.63 -10.48
C ILE A 85 10.51 -12.05 -9.67
N PRO A 86 11.68 -11.36 -9.76
CA PRO A 86 12.85 -11.73 -8.94
C PRO A 86 12.56 -11.64 -7.44
N ASN A 87 11.91 -10.57 -7.01
CA ASN A 87 11.56 -10.34 -5.61
C ASN A 87 10.58 -11.40 -5.07
N TYR A 88 9.69 -11.91 -5.92
CA TYR A 88 8.79 -13.01 -5.59
C TYR A 88 9.58 -14.29 -5.26
N PHE A 89 10.54 -14.66 -6.11
CA PHE A 89 11.36 -15.86 -5.90
C PHE A 89 12.36 -15.71 -4.74
N ASP A 90 12.87 -14.51 -4.50
CA ASP A 90 13.72 -14.20 -3.35
C ASP A 90 12.94 -14.13 -2.03
N GLY A 91 11.60 -14.12 -2.08
CA GLY A 91 10.73 -14.04 -0.91
C GLY A 91 10.80 -12.69 -0.18
N VAL A 92 11.14 -11.61 -0.89
CA VAL A 92 11.34 -10.27 -0.33
C VAL A 92 10.17 -9.31 -0.56
N LEU A 93 9.10 -9.77 -1.20
CA LEU A 93 7.89 -8.97 -1.39
C LEU A 93 7.23 -8.64 -0.05
N THR A 94 6.71 -7.43 0.06
CA THR A 94 5.76 -7.07 1.12
C THR A 94 4.44 -7.83 0.93
N ALA A 95 3.63 -7.92 1.99
CA ALA A 95 2.34 -8.62 1.92
C ALA A 95 1.41 -8.04 0.84
N ASP A 96 1.38 -6.72 0.70
CA ASP A 96 0.55 -6.05 -0.29
C ASP A 96 1.03 -6.32 -1.73
N GLU A 97 2.34 -6.26 -1.97
CA GLU A 97 2.93 -6.57 -3.28
C GLU A 97 2.66 -8.03 -3.66
N TYR A 98 2.83 -8.97 -2.71
CA TYR A 98 2.54 -10.38 -2.92
C TYR A 98 1.08 -10.60 -3.34
N HIS A 99 0.13 -9.97 -2.64
CA HIS A 99 -1.29 -10.12 -2.96
C HIS A 99 -1.67 -9.51 -4.30
N LEU A 100 -1.09 -8.36 -4.67
CA LEU A 100 -1.32 -7.76 -5.99
C LEU A 100 -0.69 -8.62 -7.10
N PHE A 101 0.51 -9.14 -6.87
CA PHE A 101 1.22 -10.01 -7.81
C PHE A 101 0.43 -11.30 -8.09
N GLU A 102 -0.01 -11.99 -7.05
CA GLU A 102 -0.85 -13.20 -7.15
C GLU A 102 -2.20 -12.91 -7.82
N ALA A 103 -2.83 -11.77 -7.50
CA ALA A 103 -4.09 -11.38 -8.15
C ALA A 103 -3.89 -11.12 -9.65
N HIS A 104 -2.81 -10.44 -10.04
CA HIS A 104 -2.48 -10.19 -11.44
C HIS A 104 -2.20 -11.48 -12.22
N ALA A 105 -1.38 -12.37 -11.67
CA ALA A 105 -1.07 -13.67 -12.29
C ALA A 105 -2.32 -14.56 -12.48
N ARG A 106 -3.35 -14.43 -11.65
CA ARG A 106 -4.61 -15.18 -11.84
C ARG A 106 -5.44 -14.67 -13.02
N VAL A 107 -5.44 -13.36 -13.25
CA VAL A 107 -6.32 -12.70 -14.22
C VAL A 107 -5.64 -12.56 -15.59
N CYS A 108 -4.35 -12.22 -15.62
CA CYS A 108 -3.59 -12.03 -16.84
C CYS A 108 -2.93 -13.33 -17.31
N SER A 109 -3.43 -13.91 -18.40
CA SER A 109 -2.90 -15.16 -18.97
C SER A 109 -1.43 -15.05 -19.39
N ASN A 110 -1.01 -13.91 -19.93
CA ASN A 110 0.34 -13.71 -20.43
C ASN A 110 1.36 -13.66 -19.28
N CYS A 111 1.04 -12.93 -18.22
CA CYS A 111 1.89 -12.85 -17.02
C CYS A 111 1.90 -14.17 -16.26
N ARG A 112 0.78 -14.91 -16.23
CA ARG A 112 0.75 -16.29 -15.70
C ARG A 112 1.73 -17.18 -16.45
N GLN A 113 1.68 -17.18 -17.78
CA GLN A 113 2.59 -17.98 -18.60
C GLN A 113 4.04 -17.58 -18.37
N ALA A 114 4.35 -16.29 -18.32
CA ALA A 114 5.70 -15.81 -18.03
C ALA A 114 6.24 -16.32 -16.67
N LEU A 115 5.39 -16.33 -15.64
CA LEU A 115 5.77 -16.87 -14.33
C LEU A 115 5.99 -18.39 -14.36
N GLU A 116 5.14 -19.13 -15.10
CA GLU A 116 5.30 -20.57 -15.32
C GLU A 116 6.60 -20.89 -16.07
N ASP A 117 6.95 -20.10 -17.09
CA ASP A 117 8.17 -20.25 -17.88
C ASP A 117 9.42 -20.03 -17.01
N VAL A 118 9.44 -18.97 -16.19
CA VAL A 118 10.53 -18.73 -15.23
C VAL A 118 10.64 -19.89 -14.23
N THR A 119 9.50 -20.37 -13.72
CA THR A 119 9.47 -21.53 -12.81
C THR A 119 10.01 -22.79 -13.48
N ALA A 120 9.70 -23.01 -14.76
CA ALA A 120 10.21 -24.13 -15.53
C ALA A 120 11.74 -24.05 -15.71
N VAL A 121 12.27 -22.86 -16.02
CA VAL A 121 13.72 -22.64 -16.09
C VAL A 121 14.40 -22.92 -14.75
N LEU A 122 13.83 -22.45 -13.64
CA LEU A 122 14.37 -22.72 -12.30
C LEU A 122 14.39 -24.21 -11.95
N ARG A 123 13.36 -24.98 -12.37
CA ARG A 123 13.34 -26.44 -12.22
C ARG A 123 14.48 -27.10 -13.02
N LEU A 124 14.67 -26.71 -14.27
CA LEU A 124 15.78 -27.23 -15.10
C LEU A 124 17.15 -26.89 -14.48
N LEU A 125 17.31 -25.68 -13.94
CA LEU A 125 18.54 -25.30 -13.24
C LEU A 125 18.77 -26.12 -11.96
N SER A 126 17.71 -26.53 -11.27
CA SER A 126 17.82 -27.36 -10.06
C SER A 126 18.29 -28.80 -10.36
N GLU A 127 18.12 -29.27 -11.60
CA GLU A 127 18.63 -30.58 -12.05
C GLU A 127 20.14 -30.54 -12.33
N VAL A 128 20.71 -29.35 -12.54
CA VAL A 128 22.16 -29.18 -12.65
C VAL A 128 22.75 -29.47 -11.26
N GLY A 129 23.37 -30.64 -11.14
CA GLY A 129 23.90 -31.14 -9.88
C GLY A 129 24.78 -30.10 -9.16
N PRO A 130 24.76 -30.09 -7.82
CA PRO A 130 25.46 -29.08 -7.04
C PRO A 130 26.95 -29.09 -7.37
N VAL A 131 27.52 -27.90 -7.60
CA VAL A 131 28.96 -27.74 -7.76
C VAL A 131 29.64 -28.20 -6.47
N ALA A 132 30.57 -29.14 -6.60
CA ALA A 132 31.36 -29.61 -5.46
C ALA A 132 32.07 -28.41 -4.81
N LEU A 133 31.73 -28.15 -3.55
CA LEU A 133 32.38 -27.08 -2.79
C LEU A 133 33.83 -27.49 -2.50
N PRO A 134 34.79 -26.55 -2.56
CA PRO A 134 36.16 -26.83 -2.14
C PRO A 134 36.22 -27.40 -0.73
N GLU A 135 37.06 -28.41 -0.53
CA GLU A 135 37.30 -28.98 0.81
C GLU A 135 37.73 -27.88 1.78
N GLY A 136 37.19 -27.89 3.00
CA GLY A 136 37.51 -26.89 4.02
C GLY A 136 36.77 -25.55 3.87
N LEU A 137 35.92 -25.35 2.86
CA LEU A 137 35.18 -24.09 2.68
C LEU A 137 34.29 -23.78 3.89
N ASN A 138 33.58 -24.79 4.40
CA ASN A 138 32.68 -24.64 5.54
C ASN A 138 33.45 -24.21 6.80
N GLU A 139 34.58 -24.85 7.07
CA GLU A 139 35.46 -24.53 8.20
C GLU A 139 36.01 -23.12 8.08
N ARG A 140 36.41 -22.71 6.87
CA ARG A 140 36.90 -21.35 6.59
C ARG A 140 35.80 -20.31 6.77
N LEU A 141 34.59 -20.56 6.27
CA LEU A 141 33.43 -19.69 6.44
C LEU A 141 33.04 -19.56 7.91
N LEU A 142 32.89 -20.68 8.62
CA LEU A 142 32.56 -20.68 10.04
C LEU A 142 33.63 -19.99 10.89
N THR A 143 34.90 -20.10 10.50
CA THR A 143 35.99 -19.40 11.18
C THR A 143 35.94 -17.89 10.89
N ALA A 144 35.75 -17.50 9.63
CA ALA A 144 35.64 -16.10 9.22
C ALA A 144 34.43 -15.40 9.85
N VAL A 145 33.28 -16.06 9.91
CA VAL A 145 32.07 -15.53 10.56
C VAL A 145 32.27 -15.41 12.07
N ARG A 146 32.88 -16.41 12.73
CA ARG A 146 33.17 -16.36 14.17
C ARG A 146 34.20 -15.29 14.53
N SER A 147 35.23 -15.08 13.71
CA SER A 147 36.19 -13.99 13.92
C SER A 147 35.53 -12.64 13.70
N ALA A 148 34.71 -12.47 12.65
CA ALA A 148 33.96 -11.25 12.41
C ALA A 148 32.98 -10.92 13.55
N ASP A 149 32.22 -11.91 14.06
CA ASP A 149 31.34 -11.73 15.23
C ASP A 149 32.14 -11.36 16.48
N ARG A 150 33.30 -12.01 16.70
CA ARG A 150 34.19 -11.70 17.83
C ARG A 150 34.75 -10.28 17.73
N ASP A 151 35.17 -9.85 16.54
CA ASP A 151 35.71 -8.51 16.30
C ASP A 151 34.63 -7.44 16.46
N LEU A 152 33.41 -7.71 15.97
CA LEU A 152 32.24 -6.87 16.22
C LEU A 152 31.91 -6.80 17.73
N ARG A 153 31.96 -7.91 18.46
CA ARG A 153 31.71 -7.94 19.91
C ARG A 153 32.81 -7.28 20.74
N ARG A 154 34.07 -7.37 20.31
CA ARG A 154 35.25 -6.84 21.00
C ARG A 154 35.42 -5.34 20.76
N SER A 155 34.88 -4.82 19.67
CA SER A 155 34.82 -3.39 19.41
C SER A 155 33.86 -2.71 20.39
N TRP A 156 34.41 -2.00 21.38
CA TRP A 156 33.66 -1.10 22.27
C TRP A 156 32.78 -0.11 21.48
N LEU A 157 33.23 0.28 20.29
CA LEU A 157 32.48 1.13 19.36
C LEU A 157 31.21 0.46 18.83
N TRP A 158 31.15 -0.87 18.70
CA TRP A 158 29.93 -1.59 18.29
C TRP A 158 28.92 -1.66 19.44
N GLN A 159 29.37 -1.88 20.68
CA GLN A 159 28.52 -1.80 21.88
C GLN A 159 27.96 -0.39 22.07
N LEU A 160 28.80 0.64 21.88
CA LEU A 160 28.39 2.04 21.96
C LEU A 160 27.46 2.43 20.79
N ARG A 161 27.76 2.02 19.55
CA ARG A 161 26.90 2.25 18.37
C ARG A 161 25.57 1.52 18.45
N ARG A 162 25.52 0.32 19.01
CA ARG A 162 24.27 -0.43 19.23
C ARG A 162 23.43 0.21 20.32
N ARG A 163 24.05 0.68 21.42
CA ARG A 163 23.38 1.51 22.44
C ARG A 163 22.84 2.82 21.85
N LEU A 164 23.64 3.50 21.02
CA LEU A 164 23.24 4.73 20.34
C LEU A 164 22.15 4.51 19.28
N ARG A 165 22.17 3.41 18.51
CA ARG A 165 21.10 3.04 17.57
C ARG A 165 19.83 2.61 18.27
N ALA A 166 19.93 1.84 19.35
CA ALA A 166 18.78 1.48 20.18
C ALA A 166 18.17 2.71 20.85
N TRP A 167 18.99 3.69 21.24
CA TRP A 167 18.54 4.99 21.76
C TRP A 167 17.89 5.85 20.65
N ARG A 168 18.45 5.87 19.44
CA ARG A 168 17.88 6.61 18.28
C ARG A 168 16.61 6.01 17.69
N LEU A 169 16.42 4.69 17.77
CA LEU A 169 15.25 3.99 17.25
C LEU A 169 14.16 3.78 18.32
N GLY A 170 14.26 4.43 19.48
CA GLY A 170 13.25 4.33 20.56
C GLY A 170 13.14 2.95 21.22
N TRP A 171 14.11 2.06 20.99
CA TRP A 171 14.12 0.66 21.48
C TRP A 171 14.85 0.47 22.81
N SER A 172 15.20 1.55 23.51
CA SER A 172 15.33 1.46 24.97
C SER A 172 13.94 1.24 25.54
N GLY A 173 13.54 -0.04 25.65
CA GLY A 173 12.38 -0.45 26.43
C GLY A 173 12.40 0.23 27.82
N PRO A 174 11.22 0.39 28.45
CA PRO A 174 11.07 1.21 29.64
C PRO A 174 12.08 0.81 30.72
N PRO A 175 12.52 1.77 31.57
CA PRO A 175 13.53 1.50 32.58
C PRO A 175 13.07 0.30 33.39
N ARG A 176 14.01 -0.64 33.58
CA ARG A 176 13.87 -1.83 34.43
C ARG A 176 12.87 -1.55 35.55
N SER A 177 11.69 -2.16 35.44
CA SER A 177 10.71 -2.17 36.50
C SER A 177 11.41 -2.70 37.74
N LEU A 178 11.69 -1.80 38.69
CA LEU A 178 11.89 -2.20 40.08
C LEU A 178 10.74 -3.15 40.42
N PRO A 179 10.98 -4.30 41.07
CA PRO A 179 9.93 -5.23 41.42
C PRO A 179 9.11 -4.61 42.56
N LEU A 180 8.25 -3.65 42.23
CA LEU A 180 7.20 -3.19 43.11
C LEU A 180 6.25 -4.38 43.24
N PRO A 181 6.06 -4.91 44.45
CA PRO A 181 5.34 -6.15 44.63
C PRO A 181 3.89 -5.98 44.18
N GLN A 182 3.38 -7.02 43.52
CA GLN A 182 2.05 -7.14 42.89
C GLN A 182 0.86 -6.53 43.67
N TRP A 183 0.95 -6.46 45.00
CA TRP A 183 -0.07 -5.83 45.84
C TRP A 183 -0.14 -4.30 45.70
N ALA A 184 0.92 -3.61 45.28
CA ALA A 184 0.93 -2.15 45.12
C ALA A 184 0.03 -1.67 43.97
N MET A 185 0.02 -2.40 42.85
CA MET A 185 -0.85 -2.13 41.70
C MET A 185 -2.33 -2.39 42.04
N ALA A 186 -2.60 -3.44 42.83
CA ALA A 186 -3.95 -3.73 43.30
C ALA A 186 -4.50 -2.63 44.23
N VAL A 187 -3.67 -2.08 45.13
CA VAL A 187 -4.08 -0.97 46.01
C VAL A 187 -4.38 0.30 45.20
N VAL A 188 -3.59 0.62 44.17
CA VAL A 188 -3.85 1.79 43.31
C VAL A 188 -5.14 1.61 42.51
N LEU A 189 -5.39 0.42 41.95
CA LEU A 189 -6.62 0.13 41.22
C LEU A 189 -7.84 0.17 42.15
N CYS A 190 -7.75 -0.41 43.35
CA CYS A 190 -8.81 -0.35 44.34
C CYS A 190 -9.07 1.08 44.85
N ALA A 191 -8.03 1.89 45.02
CA ALA A 191 -8.19 3.30 45.39
C ALA A 191 -8.81 4.13 44.26
N ALA A 192 -8.45 3.83 43.00
CA ALA A 192 -9.03 4.50 41.82
C ALA A 192 -10.49 4.11 41.59
N THR A 193 -10.84 2.83 41.75
CA THR A 193 -12.23 2.37 41.64
C THR A 193 -13.07 2.85 42.82
N PHE A 194 -12.53 2.84 44.04
CA PHE A 194 -13.20 3.42 45.21
C PHE A 194 -13.38 4.93 45.05
N GLY A 195 -12.38 5.66 44.54
CA GLY A 195 -12.49 7.08 44.22
C GLY A 195 -13.57 7.37 43.18
N LEU A 196 -13.65 6.58 42.10
CA LEU A 196 -14.70 6.70 41.08
C LEU A 196 -16.11 6.41 41.61
N VAL A 197 -16.25 5.43 42.51
CA VAL A 197 -17.53 5.06 43.12
C VAL A 197 -17.94 6.07 44.20
N PHE A 198 -17.00 6.54 45.02
CA PHE A 198 -17.25 7.53 46.07
C PHE A 198 -17.61 8.91 45.47
N LEU A 199 -16.95 9.29 44.37
CA LEU A 199 -17.30 10.49 43.61
C LEU A 199 -18.65 10.36 42.88
N ASN A 200 -19.12 9.14 42.58
CA ASN A 200 -20.45 8.90 42.01
C ASN A 200 -21.56 8.84 43.05
N LEU A 201 -21.29 8.34 44.27
CA LEU A 201 -22.30 8.21 45.32
C LEU A 201 -22.48 9.50 46.14
N SER A 202 -21.51 10.41 46.14
CA SER A 202 -21.60 11.70 46.86
C SER A 202 -22.10 12.87 46.00
N GLY A 203 -22.62 12.63 44.80
CA GLY A 203 -23.08 13.66 43.87
C GLY A 203 -24.60 13.74 43.72
N GLU A 204 -25.31 14.14 44.78
CA GLU A 204 -26.62 14.77 44.58
C GLU A 204 -26.40 16.15 43.92
N GLY A 205 -26.84 16.29 42.67
CA GLY A 205 -27.07 17.58 42.01
C GLY A 205 -25.87 18.20 41.27
N GLY A 206 -25.84 18.03 39.95
CA GLY A 206 -25.05 18.89 39.06
C GLY A 206 -24.61 18.21 37.77
N GLU A 207 -25.18 18.61 36.63
CA GLU A 207 -24.71 18.24 35.28
C GLU A 207 -23.21 18.55 35.13
N VAL A 208 -22.39 17.53 34.87
CA VAL A 208 -20.99 17.70 34.46
C VAL A 208 -20.82 17.16 33.04
N SER A 209 -20.62 18.10 32.11
CA SER A 209 -20.47 17.86 30.66
C SER A 209 -19.11 17.26 30.31
N ILE A 210 -19.13 16.05 29.73
CA ILE A 210 -17.96 15.24 29.33
C ILE A 210 -17.33 15.73 27.99
N ARG A 211 -17.99 16.62 27.26
CA ARG A 211 -17.56 17.12 25.93
C ARG A 211 -16.20 17.84 25.86
N PRO A 212 -15.75 18.67 26.83
CA PRO A 212 -14.54 19.49 26.65
C PRO A 212 -13.23 18.73 26.90
N SER A 213 -13.27 17.53 27.51
CA SER A 213 -12.07 16.73 27.77
C SER A 213 -11.70 15.85 26.58
N ILE A 214 -12.68 15.37 25.82
CA ILE A 214 -12.45 14.61 24.58
C ILE A 214 -11.88 15.52 23.49
N ALA A 215 -12.40 16.75 23.36
CA ALA A 215 -11.89 17.74 22.40
C ALA A 215 -10.38 18.05 22.63
N ARG A 216 -9.97 18.24 23.89
CA ARG A 216 -8.56 18.49 24.25
C ARG A 216 -7.62 17.33 23.94
N LEU A 217 -8.12 16.09 23.92
CA LEU A 217 -7.32 14.92 23.53
C LEU A 217 -7.11 14.86 22.02
N PHE A 218 -8.13 15.21 21.23
CA PHE A 218 -8.01 15.27 19.77
C PHE A 218 -7.07 16.38 19.31
N ASP A 219 -7.12 17.57 19.93
CA ASP A 219 -6.18 18.66 19.62
C ASP A 219 -4.73 18.26 19.90
N ARG A 220 -4.49 17.57 21.02
CA ARG A 220 -3.15 17.11 21.39
C ARG A 220 -2.63 15.99 20.50
N ALA A 221 -3.53 15.15 19.97
CA ALA A 221 -3.17 14.14 18.97
C ALA A 221 -2.85 14.77 17.60
N ALA A 222 -3.56 15.83 17.21
CA ALA A 222 -3.28 16.58 15.99
C ALA A 222 -1.92 17.30 16.04
N GLU A 223 -1.57 17.88 17.20
CA GLU A 223 -0.27 18.53 17.42
C GLU A 223 0.90 17.55 17.30
N VAL A 224 0.77 16.35 17.88
CA VAL A 224 1.79 15.28 17.77
C VAL A 224 1.94 14.78 16.33
N ARG A 225 0.85 14.73 15.55
CA ARG A 225 0.92 14.36 14.13
C ARG A 225 1.66 15.42 13.32
N ALA A 226 1.38 16.69 13.54
CA ALA A 226 2.07 17.80 12.87
C ALA A 226 3.56 17.88 13.25
N GLU A 227 3.92 17.48 14.47
CA GLU A 227 5.32 17.33 14.89
C GLU A 227 6.03 16.17 14.16
N GLY A 228 5.31 15.06 13.97
CA GLY A 228 5.80 13.91 13.21
C GLY A 228 6.10 14.23 11.75
N GLU A 229 5.20 14.97 11.08
CA GLU A 229 5.40 15.40 9.69
C GLU A 229 6.64 16.31 9.54
N ARG A 230 6.84 17.26 10.47
CA ARG A 230 8.05 18.11 10.52
C ARG A 230 9.34 17.31 10.72
N MET A 231 9.30 16.24 11.52
CA MET A 231 10.46 15.35 11.70
C MET A 231 10.79 14.55 10.44
N VAL A 232 9.78 14.12 9.69
CA VAL A 232 9.97 13.41 8.42
C VAL A 232 10.60 14.32 7.37
N GLU A 233 10.10 15.55 7.21
CA GLU A 233 10.72 16.53 6.29
C GLU A 233 12.19 16.78 6.63
N HIS A 234 12.53 16.93 7.91
CA HIS A 234 13.91 17.16 8.33
C HIS A 234 14.82 15.95 8.02
N LEU A 235 14.31 14.72 8.13
CA LEU A 235 15.03 13.51 7.75
C LEU A 235 15.25 13.41 6.25
N GLU A 236 14.25 13.76 5.44
CA GLU A 236 14.38 13.78 3.98
C GLU A 236 15.40 14.83 3.52
N GLN A 237 15.38 16.01 4.14
CA GLN A 237 16.31 17.08 3.84
C GLN A 237 17.75 16.70 4.22
N TRP A 238 17.94 16.04 5.37
CA TRP A 238 19.24 15.48 5.77
C TRP A 238 19.70 14.39 4.80
N ARG A 239 18.80 13.48 4.37
CA ARG A 239 19.10 12.45 3.37
C ARG A 239 19.56 13.08 2.05
N ALA A 240 18.89 14.15 1.60
CA ALA A 240 19.26 14.88 0.39
C ALA A 240 20.67 15.49 0.52
N GLN A 241 20.99 16.13 1.65
CA GLN A 241 22.32 16.70 1.93
C GLN A 241 23.41 15.62 1.95
N VAL A 242 23.15 14.47 2.58
CA VAL A 242 24.10 13.34 2.59
C VAL A 242 24.28 12.78 1.18
N SER A 243 23.23 12.68 0.38
CA SER A 243 23.34 12.22 -1.02
C SER A 243 24.15 13.17 -1.91
N ALA A 244 24.05 14.49 -1.66
CA ALA A 244 24.82 15.50 -2.37
C ALA A 244 26.29 15.47 -1.94
N PHE A 245 26.55 15.31 -0.64
CA PHE A 245 27.89 15.12 -0.08
C PHE A 245 28.56 13.84 -0.62
N LEU A 246 27.84 12.72 -0.68
CA LEU A 246 28.38 11.48 -1.23
C LEU A 246 28.70 11.58 -2.74
N ARG A 247 27.97 12.42 -3.48
CA ARG A 247 28.27 12.72 -4.89
C ARG A 247 29.56 13.53 -5.07
N SER A 248 29.88 14.45 -4.16
CA SER A 248 31.14 15.22 -4.24
C SER A 248 32.38 14.38 -3.91
N PHE A 249 32.23 13.26 -3.20
CA PHE A 249 33.30 12.32 -2.87
C PHE A 249 33.47 11.18 -3.88
N ARG A 250 32.76 11.18 -5.01
CA ARG A 250 32.99 10.25 -6.11
C ARG A 250 34.02 10.86 -7.07
N PRO A 251 35.31 10.54 -6.97
CA PRO A 251 36.29 11.05 -7.93
C PRO A 251 35.97 10.49 -9.32
N ASP A 252 35.98 11.41 -10.28
CA ASP A 252 35.85 11.24 -11.72
C ASP A 252 36.72 10.07 -12.23
N ARG A 253 36.12 8.87 -12.31
CA ARG A 253 36.74 7.65 -12.84
C ARG A 253 36.50 7.50 -14.35
N GLU A 254 35.92 8.51 -15.01
CA GLU A 254 35.58 8.46 -16.43
C GLU A 254 36.68 9.06 -17.34
N ARG A 255 37.67 9.79 -16.80
CA ARG A 255 38.73 10.41 -17.63
C ARG A 255 39.87 9.48 -18.06
N SER A 256 39.94 8.23 -17.57
CA SER A 256 41.06 7.32 -17.89
C SER A 256 40.76 6.22 -18.92
N GLU A 257 39.53 6.08 -19.43
CA GLU A 257 39.20 5.06 -20.44
C GLU A 257 39.19 5.57 -21.90
N GLU A 258 39.18 6.89 -22.14
CA GLU A 258 39.17 7.43 -23.51
C GLU A 258 40.58 7.62 -24.14
N LYS A 259 41.66 7.24 -23.43
CA LYS A 259 43.04 7.40 -23.93
C LYS A 259 43.79 6.07 -24.00
N ARG A 260 43.30 5.15 -24.84
CA ARG A 260 44.11 4.01 -25.33
C ARG A 260 44.05 3.99 -26.87
N PRO A 261 45.12 4.39 -27.58
CA PRO A 261 45.18 4.25 -29.03
C PRO A 261 45.36 2.77 -29.39
N SER A 262 44.53 2.29 -30.32
CA SER A 262 44.59 0.94 -30.88
C SER A 262 45.87 0.74 -31.72
N PRO A 263 46.57 -0.40 -31.59
CA PRO A 263 47.60 -0.81 -32.54
C PRO A 263 47.02 -1.37 -33.84
#